data_AF-A0A3C2D8E7-F1
#
_entry.id   AF-A0A3C2D8E7-F1
#
_cell.length_a   1.000
_cell.length_b   1.000
_cell.length_c   1.000
_cell.angle_alpha   90.00
_cell.angle_beta   90.00
_cell.angle_gamma   90.00
#
_symmetry.space_group_name_H-M   'P 1'
#
loop_
_entity.id
_entity.type
_entity.pdbx_description
1 polymer ?
#
loop_
_entity_poly.entity_id
_entity_poly.type
_entity_poly.pdbx_seq_one_letter_code
_entity_poly.pdbx_strand_id
1 'polypeptide(L)'
;MKRLTSFAILFVCLSLITNAQDATKWRGINSSGIYMVDKLLPQWPTDGPQIIWTFDKLGQGFSSPAFANNKIYVNGMVNGQAVLFVLDQNGKELQQFQYGKEFDTSYPGTRSTPTIVGDLAYLLTGNGKLTCLDLKSGKPVWEKDFLTQMDGINITWGYTESILVSGEKLFCTPGGKTNNVMALNRMTGETIWNCTGLGELSAYCTPLLIQLPARQLLVTHTASHVLGIDATTGKMLWNFAHPNEWAVHPNTPIYHDGGLFVFSGWGQGGEKLKLSADGSSVTKEWEIKSLDNRQGGAVFFDGFIYGSGDNGRSWQCIDWKTGEQKYSSTEVGKGVAIAANKKLIGYSEKGELFMADANPSGLKIMSKTKVALGSEQHWAHPVIHNGILYVRHGNVLIAYKISE
;
A
#
# COMPACT_ATOMS: atom_id res chain seq x y z
N MET A 1 72.01 -2.48 26.79
CA MET A 1 70.84 -3.15 26.18
C MET A 1 69.57 -2.72 26.92
N LYS A 2 68.86 -1.70 26.42
CA LYS A 2 67.58 -1.25 26.99
C LYS A 2 66.46 -1.80 26.11
N ARG A 3 65.59 -2.66 26.67
CA ARG A 3 64.41 -3.19 25.98
C ARG A 3 63.27 -2.18 26.13
N LEU A 4 62.83 -1.59 25.02
CA LEU A 4 61.54 -0.88 24.95
C LEU A 4 60.42 -1.92 24.83
N THR A 5 59.52 -1.96 25.79
CA THR A 5 58.23 -2.65 25.71
C THR A 5 57.20 -1.69 25.12
N SER A 6 56.80 -1.91 23.87
CA SER A 6 55.67 -1.22 23.24
C SER A 6 54.36 -1.82 23.75
N PHE A 7 53.52 -0.99 24.38
CA PHE A 7 52.13 -1.30 24.70
C PHE A 7 51.27 -1.07 23.45
N ALA A 8 50.70 -2.13 22.88
CA ALA A 8 49.69 -2.04 21.84
C ALA A 8 48.32 -1.83 22.50
N ILE A 9 47.71 -0.65 22.28
CA ILE A 9 46.34 -0.35 22.70
C ILE A 9 45.40 -0.95 21.66
N LEU A 10 44.68 -2.00 22.04
CA LEU A 10 43.67 -2.64 21.22
C LEU A 10 42.38 -1.79 21.25
N PHE A 11 42.11 -1.07 20.16
CA PHE A 11 40.85 -0.35 19.98
C PHE A 11 39.74 -1.38 19.69
N VAL A 12 38.92 -1.69 20.69
CA VAL A 12 37.70 -2.49 20.52
C VAL A 12 36.63 -1.58 19.94
N CYS A 13 36.41 -1.64 18.62
CA CYS A 13 35.22 -1.06 18.00
C CYS A 13 33.99 -1.85 18.47
N LEU A 14 33.24 -1.32 19.43
CA LEU A 14 31.86 -1.75 19.67
C LEU A 14 31.04 -1.36 18.43
N SER A 15 30.76 -2.32 17.57
CA SER A 15 29.69 -2.21 16.59
C SER A 15 28.36 -2.15 17.35
N LEU A 16 27.84 -0.95 17.54
CA LEU A 16 26.43 -0.77 17.86
C LEU A 16 25.64 -1.36 16.70
N ILE A 17 25.07 -2.56 16.91
CA ILE A 17 24.04 -3.10 16.02
C ILE A 17 22.82 -2.20 16.26
N THR A 18 22.72 -1.13 15.48
CA THR A 18 21.47 -0.41 15.32
C THR A 18 20.52 -1.39 14.62
N ASN A 19 19.63 -2.02 15.40
CA ASN A 19 18.47 -2.68 14.81
C ASN A 19 17.63 -1.59 14.15
N ALA A 20 17.90 -1.32 12.88
CA ALA A 20 17.00 -0.54 12.06
C ALA A 20 15.68 -1.30 12.07
N GLN A 21 14.66 -0.74 12.73
CA GLN A 21 13.33 -1.31 12.67
C GLN A 21 12.80 -1.06 11.27
N ASP A 22 12.42 -2.14 10.58
CA ASP A 22 11.82 -2.03 9.26
C ASP A 22 10.49 -1.31 9.33
N ALA A 23 10.26 -0.43 8.36
CA ALA A 23 8.97 0.23 8.22
C ALA A 23 7.87 -0.77 7.90
N THR A 24 6.68 -0.59 8.47
CA THR A 24 5.50 -1.31 8.00
C THR A 24 5.22 -0.95 6.54
N LYS A 25 4.79 -1.94 5.75
CA LYS A 25 4.60 -1.77 4.31
C LYS A 25 3.13 -1.95 3.95
N TRP A 26 2.58 -0.98 3.22
CA TRP A 26 1.29 -1.09 2.55
C TRP A 26 1.24 -2.39 1.73
N ARG A 27 0.15 -3.15 1.83
CA ARG A 27 -0.02 -4.46 1.15
C ARG A 27 1.09 -5.47 1.45
N GLY A 28 1.72 -5.40 2.62
CA GLY A 28 2.74 -6.37 3.03
C GLY A 28 4.07 -6.20 2.29
N ILE A 29 4.87 -7.26 2.24
CA ILE A 29 6.22 -7.18 1.71
C ILE A 29 6.20 -6.81 0.21
N ASN A 30 7.06 -5.84 -0.16
CA ASN A 30 7.18 -5.30 -1.51
C ASN A 30 5.86 -4.77 -2.11
N SER A 31 4.91 -4.36 -1.27
CA SER A 31 3.58 -3.87 -1.68
C SER A 31 2.77 -4.85 -2.53
N SER A 32 3.09 -6.14 -2.43
CA SER A 32 2.60 -7.18 -3.34
C SER A 32 1.15 -7.61 -3.07
N GLY A 33 0.66 -7.44 -1.84
CA GLY A 33 -0.59 -8.05 -1.39
C GLY A 33 -0.50 -9.57 -1.22
N ILE A 34 0.71 -10.12 -1.14
CA ILE A 34 0.97 -11.54 -0.96
C ILE A 34 1.51 -11.76 0.44
N TYR A 35 0.92 -12.73 1.14
CA TYR A 35 1.22 -13.07 2.51
C TYR A 35 1.63 -14.54 2.63
N MET A 36 2.41 -14.85 3.65
CA MET A 36 2.71 -16.22 4.04
C MET A 36 2.00 -16.54 5.34
N VAL A 37 1.30 -17.66 5.36
CA VAL A 37 0.53 -18.11 6.53
C VAL A 37 0.99 -19.52 6.89
N ASP A 38 1.46 -19.70 8.12
CA ASP A 38 1.67 -21.05 8.62
C ASP A 38 0.31 -21.75 8.79
N LYS A 39 0.18 -22.97 8.27
CA LYS A 39 -1.05 -23.79 8.31
C LYS A 39 -2.32 -23.02 7.93
N LEU A 40 -2.32 -22.39 6.76
CA LEU A 40 -3.53 -21.78 6.18
C LEU A 40 -4.64 -22.84 6.07
N LEU A 41 -5.85 -22.50 6.54
CA LEU A 41 -7.01 -23.38 6.40
C LEU A 41 -7.26 -23.69 4.91
N PRO A 42 -7.47 -24.96 4.53
CA PRO A 42 -7.70 -25.32 3.14
C PRO A 42 -9.06 -24.81 2.63
N GLN A 43 -10.02 -24.65 3.54
CA GLN A 43 -11.36 -24.10 3.30
C GLN A 43 -11.88 -23.48 4.61
N TRP A 44 -12.76 -22.50 4.50
CA TRP A 44 -13.50 -21.95 5.65
C TRP A 44 -14.78 -22.77 5.92
N PRO A 45 -15.33 -22.68 7.14
CA PRO A 45 -16.70 -23.14 7.42
C PRO A 45 -17.73 -22.47 6.48
N THR A 46 -18.90 -23.08 6.34
CA THR A 46 -20.00 -22.59 5.48
C THR A 46 -20.40 -21.14 5.79
N ASP A 47 -20.40 -20.76 7.07
CA ASP A 47 -20.74 -19.40 7.51
C ASP A 47 -19.57 -18.40 7.39
N GLY A 48 -18.40 -18.88 6.93
CA GLY A 48 -17.16 -18.11 6.84
C GLY A 48 -16.15 -18.45 7.95
N PRO A 49 -14.95 -17.85 7.90
CA PRO A 49 -13.94 -18.05 8.93
C PRO A 49 -14.41 -17.47 10.26
N GLN A 50 -13.94 -18.06 11.37
CA GLN A 50 -14.34 -17.64 12.72
C GLN A 50 -13.89 -16.20 12.98
N ILE A 51 -14.82 -15.34 13.43
CA ILE A 51 -14.48 -14.04 14.01
C ILE A 51 -13.90 -14.26 15.41
N ILE A 52 -12.66 -13.81 15.64
CA ILE A 52 -11.99 -13.90 16.95
C ILE A 52 -12.34 -12.67 17.80
N TRP A 53 -12.36 -11.48 17.18
CA TRP A 53 -12.75 -10.23 17.82
C TRP A 53 -13.13 -9.17 16.78
N THR A 54 -13.78 -8.10 17.25
CA THR A 54 -14.11 -6.91 16.48
C THR A 54 -13.75 -5.64 17.24
N PHE A 55 -13.47 -4.56 16.52
CA PHE A 55 -13.31 -3.22 17.07
C PHE A 55 -14.11 -2.23 16.21
N ASP A 56 -15.19 -1.67 16.76
CA ASP A 56 -16.26 -0.95 16.02
C ASP A 56 -16.25 0.59 16.18
N LYS A 57 -15.16 1.13 16.74
CA LYS A 57 -15.01 2.55 17.05
C LYS A 57 -14.16 3.33 16.05
N LEU A 58 -13.77 2.74 14.92
CA LEU A 58 -12.87 3.39 13.95
C LEU A 58 -13.47 4.64 13.29
N GLY A 59 -14.79 4.76 13.31
CA GLY A 59 -15.48 5.79 12.53
C GLY A 59 -15.23 5.63 11.03
N GLN A 60 -15.31 6.72 10.28
CA GLN A 60 -15.32 6.66 8.81
C GLN A 60 -13.93 6.37 8.22
N GLY A 61 -13.88 5.69 7.07
CA GLY A 61 -12.67 5.47 6.29
C GLY A 61 -12.45 4.04 5.81
N PHE A 62 -11.32 3.86 5.15
CA PHE A 62 -10.95 2.71 4.32
C PHE A 62 -9.49 2.26 4.55
N SER A 63 -8.79 2.85 5.53
CA SER A 63 -7.42 2.49 5.91
C SER A 63 -7.30 1.02 6.31
N SER A 64 -6.22 0.38 5.89
CA SER A 64 -5.89 -0.98 6.30
C SER A 64 -5.08 -0.96 7.60
N PRO A 65 -5.11 -2.03 8.41
CA PRO A 65 -4.28 -2.09 9.61
C PRO A 65 -2.80 -2.32 9.27
N ALA A 66 -1.92 -1.71 10.06
CA ALA A 66 -0.48 -1.97 10.06
C ALA A 66 -0.07 -2.65 11.38
N PHE A 67 0.97 -3.48 11.32
CA PHE A 67 1.41 -4.31 12.44
C PHE A 67 2.87 -4.00 12.78
N ALA A 68 3.12 -3.51 13.99
CA ALA A 68 4.46 -3.20 14.49
C ALA A 68 4.48 -3.23 16.01
N ASN A 69 5.65 -3.46 16.62
CA ASN A 69 5.81 -3.39 18.09
C ASN A 69 4.77 -4.19 18.89
N ASN A 70 4.36 -5.35 18.37
CA ASN A 70 3.29 -6.18 18.94
C ASN A 70 1.94 -5.47 19.11
N LYS A 71 1.65 -4.47 18.27
CA LYS A 71 0.40 -3.68 18.26
C LYS A 71 -0.17 -3.60 16.85
N ILE A 72 -1.46 -3.25 16.78
CA ILE A 72 -2.20 -3.01 15.54
C ILE A 72 -2.48 -1.51 15.45
N TYR A 73 -2.16 -0.92 14.32
CA TYR A 73 -2.31 0.50 14.03
C TYR A 73 -3.28 0.68 12.89
N VAL A 74 -4.33 1.48 13.06
CA VAL A 74 -5.33 1.70 12.01
C VAL A 74 -5.86 3.12 12.07
N ASN A 75 -5.87 3.79 10.92
CA ASN A 75 -6.38 5.17 10.84
C ASN A 75 -7.91 5.14 10.75
N GLY A 76 -8.60 6.06 11.39
CA GLY A 76 -10.05 6.23 11.34
C GLY A 76 -10.42 7.71 11.38
N MET A 77 -11.69 8.04 11.12
CA MET A 77 -12.17 9.43 11.22
C MET A 77 -13.30 9.53 12.22
N VAL A 78 -13.10 10.36 13.25
CA VAL A 78 -14.07 10.61 14.31
C VAL A 78 -14.34 12.11 14.35
N ASN A 79 -15.61 12.51 14.19
CA ASN A 79 -16.03 13.93 14.22
C ASN A 79 -15.21 14.83 13.26
N GLY A 80 -14.90 14.34 12.06
CA GLY A 80 -14.11 15.06 11.05
C GLY A 80 -12.61 15.13 11.32
N GLN A 81 -12.11 14.50 12.39
CA GLN A 81 -10.68 14.43 12.71
C GLN A 81 -10.13 13.05 12.36
N ALA A 82 -8.95 13.02 11.74
CA ALA A 82 -8.18 11.83 11.51
C ALA A 82 -7.58 11.33 12.83
N VAL A 83 -7.79 10.06 13.14
CA VAL A 83 -7.38 9.40 14.39
C VAL A 83 -6.59 8.14 14.05
N LEU A 84 -5.39 8.01 14.61
CA LEU A 84 -4.66 6.74 14.63
C LEU A 84 -5.09 5.96 15.87
N PHE A 85 -5.76 4.83 15.68
CA PHE A 85 -6.08 3.88 16.75
C PHE A 85 -4.95 2.88 16.93
N VAL A 86 -4.62 2.58 18.18
CA VAL A 86 -3.62 1.58 18.57
C VAL A 86 -4.31 0.50 19.39
N LEU A 87 -4.31 -0.73 18.88
CA LEU A 87 -4.93 -1.89 19.53
C LEU A 87 -3.88 -2.93 19.93
N ASP A 88 -4.21 -3.75 20.93
CA ASP A 88 -3.50 -5.00 21.17
C ASP A 88 -3.94 -6.10 20.17
N GLN A 89 -3.33 -7.28 20.28
CA GLN A 89 -3.61 -8.43 19.42
C GLN A 89 -5.03 -9.01 19.59
N ASN A 90 -5.75 -8.62 20.65
CA ASN A 90 -7.11 -9.06 20.96
C ASN A 90 -8.15 -7.98 20.58
N GLY A 91 -7.75 -6.93 19.87
CA GLY A 91 -8.63 -5.85 19.45
C GLY A 91 -8.97 -4.86 20.56
N LYS A 92 -8.31 -4.93 21.72
CA LYS A 92 -8.52 -3.96 22.80
C LYS A 92 -7.78 -2.67 22.46
N GLU A 93 -8.50 -1.56 22.52
CA GLU A 93 -7.93 -0.23 22.39
C GLU A 93 -6.92 0.06 23.51
N LEU A 94 -5.72 0.46 23.10
CA LEU A 94 -4.64 0.88 24.00
C LEU A 94 -4.54 2.40 24.04
N GLN A 95 -4.52 3.04 22.87
CA GLN A 95 -4.33 4.47 22.70
C GLN A 95 -4.99 4.95 21.40
N GLN A 96 -5.25 6.26 21.33
CA GLN A 96 -5.63 6.94 20.10
C GLN A 96 -4.93 8.29 19.99
N PHE A 97 -4.60 8.71 18.75
CA PHE A 97 -3.93 9.99 18.48
C PHE A 97 -4.62 10.72 17.35
N GLN A 98 -5.03 11.97 17.58
CA GLN A 98 -5.54 12.83 16.51
C GLN A 98 -4.36 13.43 15.75
N TYR A 99 -4.42 13.42 14.41
CA TYR A 99 -3.34 13.93 13.56
C TYR A 99 -3.78 14.98 12.54
N GLY A 100 -5.03 15.44 12.60
CA GLY A 100 -5.51 16.63 11.88
C GLY A 100 -6.89 16.45 11.26
N LYS A 101 -7.39 17.52 10.63
CA LYS A 101 -8.68 17.49 9.94
C LYS A 101 -8.60 16.53 8.75
N GLU A 102 -9.56 15.62 8.68
CA GLU A 102 -9.66 14.64 7.60
C GLU A 102 -10.59 15.15 6.48
N PHE A 103 -10.48 14.52 5.31
CA PHE A 103 -11.34 14.76 4.17
C PHE A 103 -12.79 14.32 4.47
N ASP A 104 -13.69 15.28 4.44
CA ASP A 104 -15.09 15.17 4.89
C ASP A 104 -16.11 15.40 3.77
N THR A 105 -15.68 15.40 2.50
CA THR A 105 -16.57 15.60 1.35
C THR A 105 -17.07 14.27 0.76
N SER A 106 -16.67 13.90 -0.45
CA SER A 106 -17.10 12.66 -1.10
C SER A 106 -16.43 11.44 -0.48
N TYR A 107 -17.21 10.40 -0.13
CA TYR A 107 -16.70 9.19 0.54
C TYR A 107 -15.77 9.51 1.72
N PRO A 108 -16.28 10.20 2.75
CA PRO A 108 -15.46 10.79 3.81
C PRO A 108 -14.71 9.73 4.64
N GLY A 109 -13.57 10.13 5.20
CA GLY A 109 -12.78 9.29 6.11
C GLY A 109 -11.35 9.02 5.65
N THR A 110 -10.59 8.34 6.51
CA THR A 110 -9.18 8.03 6.28
C THR A 110 -9.00 7.05 5.12
N ARG A 111 -8.04 7.30 4.22
CA ARG A 111 -7.81 6.44 3.04
C ARG A 111 -6.44 5.76 3.04
N SER A 112 -5.45 6.36 3.71
CA SER A 112 -4.08 5.86 3.79
C SER A 112 -3.89 4.88 4.94
N THR A 113 -3.03 3.87 4.74
CA THR A 113 -2.55 2.98 5.79
C THR A 113 -1.43 3.65 6.58
N PRO A 114 -1.41 3.57 7.92
CA PRO A 114 -0.34 4.17 8.72
C PRO A 114 0.98 3.45 8.47
N THR A 115 2.07 4.21 8.37
CA THR A 115 3.42 3.64 8.29
C THR A 115 4.14 3.81 9.62
N ILE A 116 4.53 2.71 10.25
CA ILE A 116 5.17 2.67 11.56
C ILE A 116 6.65 2.30 11.41
N VAL A 117 7.54 3.05 12.06
CA VAL A 117 8.99 2.80 12.11
C VAL A 117 9.49 3.14 13.51
N GLY A 118 9.92 2.15 14.30
CA GLY A 118 10.31 2.49 15.67
C GLY A 118 9.09 2.93 16.49
N ASP A 119 9.30 4.02 17.22
CA ASP A 119 8.28 4.73 17.98
C ASP A 119 7.60 5.85 17.16
N LEU A 120 7.79 5.89 15.83
CA LEU A 120 7.24 6.93 14.97
C LEU A 120 6.16 6.39 14.04
N ALA A 121 5.11 7.19 13.82
CA ALA A 121 4.11 6.97 12.80
C ALA A 121 4.13 8.08 11.75
N TYR A 122 4.08 7.69 10.48
CA TYR A 122 3.98 8.58 9.32
C TYR A 122 2.57 8.50 8.76
N LEU A 123 1.85 9.62 8.84
CA LEU A 123 0.41 9.69 8.61
C LEU A 123 0.10 10.80 7.61
N LEU A 124 -0.80 10.52 6.67
CA LEU A 124 -1.29 11.49 5.69
C LEU A 124 -2.81 11.58 5.81
N THR A 125 -3.33 12.80 5.97
CA THR A 125 -4.76 13.06 5.81
C THR A 125 -5.10 13.25 4.33
N GLY A 126 -6.34 13.00 3.95
CA GLY A 126 -6.88 13.33 2.63
C GLY A 126 -6.91 14.82 2.30
N ASN A 127 -6.68 15.69 3.29
CA ASN A 127 -6.46 17.12 3.07
C ASN A 127 -4.97 17.48 2.82
N GLY A 128 -4.07 16.50 2.77
CA GLY A 128 -2.66 16.72 2.45
C GLY A 128 -1.77 17.07 3.66
N LYS A 129 -2.26 16.86 4.89
CA LYS A 129 -1.42 17.03 6.09
C LYS A 129 -0.60 15.76 6.35
N LEU A 130 0.70 15.87 6.15
CA LEU A 130 1.69 14.84 6.42
C LEU A 130 2.29 15.05 7.82
N THR A 131 2.17 14.04 8.67
CA THR A 131 2.59 14.10 10.08
C THR A 131 3.56 12.98 10.40
N CYS A 132 4.69 13.31 11.01
CA CYS A 132 5.49 12.36 11.77
C CYS A 132 5.11 12.49 13.24
N LEU A 133 4.48 11.47 13.79
CA LEU A 133 3.95 11.43 15.13
C LEU A 133 4.83 10.56 16.03
N ASP A 134 5.20 11.08 17.21
CA ASP A 134 5.83 10.28 18.25
C ASP A 134 4.75 9.47 19.00
N LEU A 135 4.82 8.13 18.90
CA LEU A 135 3.82 7.20 19.45
C LEU A 135 3.85 7.11 20.98
N LYS A 136 4.90 7.63 21.62
CA LYS A 136 5.02 7.64 23.09
C LYS A 136 4.27 8.83 23.69
N SER A 137 4.51 10.02 23.17
CA SER A 137 3.93 11.28 23.66
C SER A 137 2.63 11.66 22.95
N GLY A 138 2.36 11.10 21.77
CA GLY A 138 1.24 11.49 20.92
C GLY A 138 1.39 12.88 20.30
N LYS A 139 2.60 13.44 20.29
CA LYS A 139 2.89 14.76 19.72
C LYS A 139 3.58 14.64 18.37
N PRO A 140 3.33 15.57 17.43
CA PRO A 140 4.10 15.62 16.20
C PRO A 140 5.58 15.88 16.50
N VAL A 141 6.46 15.10 15.88
CA VAL A 141 7.89 15.43 15.76
C VAL A 141 8.05 16.54 14.72
N TRP A 142 7.35 16.41 13.60
CA TRP A 142 7.23 17.43 12.57
C TRP A 142 5.93 17.23 11.78
N GLU A 143 5.47 18.30 11.13
CA GLU A 143 4.32 18.30 10.24
C GLU A 143 4.65 19.07 8.96
N LYS A 144 4.05 18.63 7.85
CA LYS A 144 4.09 19.29 6.56
C LYS A 144 2.69 19.31 5.93
N ASP A 145 2.40 20.35 5.18
CA ASP A 145 1.15 20.50 4.46
C ASP A 145 1.42 20.57 2.95
N PHE A 146 0.85 19.63 2.19
CA PHE A 146 1.11 19.52 0.76
C PHE A 146 0.71 20.79 0.01
N LEU A 147 -0.43 21.40 0.38
CA LEU A 147 -1.00 22.53 -0.35
C LEU A 147 -0.23 23.83 -0.10
N THR A 148 0.15 24.07 1.14
CA THR A 148 0.74 25.35 1.57
C THR A 148 2.26 25.35 1.59
N GLN A 149 2.91 24.19 1.67
CA GLN A 149 4.38 24.09 1.82
C GLN A 149 5.05 23.29 0.70
N MET A 150 4.31 22.54 -0.11
CA MET A 150 4.86 21.65 -1.14
C MET A 150 4.15 21.81 -2.49
N ASP A 151 3.61 23.00 -2.76
CA ASP A 151 2.92 23.40 -3.99
C ASP A 151 1.90 22.38 -4.55
N GLY A 152 1.38 21.51 -3.69
CA GLY A 152 0.36 20.53 -4.02
C GLY A 152 -0.96 21.21 -4.33
N ILE A 153 -1.81 20.50 -5.07
CA ILE A 153 -3.11 20.99 -5.50
C ILE A 153 -4.18 20.08 -4.92
N ASN A 154 -5.28 20.64 -4.42
CA ASN A 154 -6.36 19.82 -3.90
C ASN A 154 -6.98 18.99 -5.04
N ILE A 155 -7.19 17.70 -4.79
CA ILE A 155 -7.71 16.73 -5.78
C ILE A 155 -9.12 16.27 -5.40
N THR A 156 -9.90 15.85 -6.40
CA THR A 156 -11.36 15.61 -6.29
C THR A 156 -11.79 14.73 -5.11
N TRP A 157 -11.04 13.68 -4.78
CA TRP A 157 -11.40 12.72 -3.72
C TRP A 157 -10.47 12.75 -2.49
N GLY A 158 -9.64 13.79 -2.38
CA GLY A 158 -8.65 13.95 -1.32
C GLY A 158 -7.41 13.06 -1.51
N TYR A 159 -6.28 13.47 -0.94
CA TYR A 159 -5.03 12.72 -1.05
C TYR A 159 -5.16 11.30 -0.53
N THR A 160 -4.58 10.36 -1.25
CA THR A 160 -4.50 8.95 -0.85
C THR A 160 -3.12 8.43 -1.19
N GLU A 161 -2.31 8.21 -0.17
CA GLU A 161 -0.96 7.66 -0.30
C GLU A 161 -0.56 7.12 1.07
N SER A 162 -0.25 5.83 1.17
CA SER A 162 0.37 5.29 2.37
C SER A 162 1.86 5.62 2.30
N ILE A 163 2.38 6.36 3.28
CA ILE A 163 3.72 6.95 3.18
C ILE A 163 4.77 5.86 3.12
N LEU A 164 5.53 5.83 2.02
CA LEU A 164 6.62 4.88 1.83
C LEU A 164 7.87 5.40 2.54
N VAL A 165 8.45 4.58 3.41
CA VAL A 165 9.71 4.90 4.11
C VAL A 165 10.79 3.88 3.74
N SER A 166 11.99 4.37 3.42
CA SER A 166 13.19 3.56 3.15
C SER A 166 14.42 4.22 3.75
N GLY A 167 15.03 3.57 4.75
CA GLY A 167 16.17 4.11 5.48
C GLY A 167 15.83 5.44 6.15
N GLU A 168 16.50 6.52 5.75
CA GLU A 168 16.27 7.88 6.25
C GLU A 168 15.25 8.68 5.43
N LYS A 169 14.79 8.14 4.30
CA LYS A 169 13.88 8.83 3.38
C LYS A 169 12.45 8.40 3.63
N LEU A 170 11.54 9.37 3.58
CA LEU A 170 10.14 9.13 3.25
C LEU A 170 9.87 9.68 1.85
N PHE A 171 8.96 9.06 1.11
CA PHE A 171 8.54 9.52 -0.21
C PHE A 171 7.08 9.95 -0.17
N CYS A 172 6.78 11.04 -0.87
CA CYS A 172 5.41 11.54 -1.03
C CYS A 172 5.20 12.15 -2.42
N THR A 173 3.92 12.21 -2.82
CA THR A 173 3.48 12.74 -4.11
C THR A 173 2.49 13.89 -3.91
N PRO A 174 2.95 15.12 -3.59
CA PRO A 174 2.08 16.29 -3.48
C PRO A 174 1.40 16.65 -4.80
N GLY A 175 1.97 16.28 -5.95
CA GLY A 175 1.37 16.58 -7.25
C GLY A 175 1.45 18.07 -7.62
N GLY A 176 2.43 18.79 -7.09
CA GLY A 176 2.73 20.17 -7.46
C GLY A 176 3.49 20.27 -8.78
N LYS A 177 3.64 21.50 -9.29
CA LYS A 177 4.42 21.77 -10.53
C LYS A 177 5.92 21.64 -10.29
N THR A 178 6.38 22.00 -9.10
CA THR A 178 7.78 21.97 -8.67
C THR A 178 8.04 20.78 -7.76
N ASN A 179 7.18 20.56 -6.76
CA ASN A 179 7.27 19.41 -5.88
C ASN A 179 6.22 18.37 -6.28
N ASN A 180 6.45 17.75 -7.43
CA ASN A 180 5.54 16.74 -7.96
C ASN A 180 5.64 15.44 -7.16
N VAL A 181 6.88 14.95 -7.01
CA VAL A 181 7.27 13.85 -6.13
C VAL A 181 8.45 14.31 -5.29
N MET A 182 8.49 13.96 -4.01
CA MET A 182 9.56 14.38 -3.10
C MET A 182 10.11 13.20 -2.30
N ALA A 183 11.35 13.34 -1.86
CA ALA A 183 11.85 12.65 -0.69
C ALA A 183 12.17 13.65 0.41
N LEU A 184 11.72 13.33 1.63
CA LEU A 184 12.04 14.10 2.83
C LEU A 184 12.85 13.24 3.78
N ASN A 185 13.64 13.88 4.63
CA ASN A 185 14.25 13.24 5.78
C ASN A 185 13.14 12.84 6.75
N ARG A 186 13.00 11.54 7.03
CA ARG A 186 11.92 11.02 7.87
C ARG A 186 11.98 11.48 9.32
N MET A 187 13.14 11.92 9.80
CA MET A 187 13.32 12.38 11.18
C MET A 187 13.06 13.87 11.34
N THR A 188 13.33 14.68 10.32
CA THR A 188 13.24 16.15 10.41
C THR A 188 12.14 16.77 9.54
N GLY A 189 11.64 16.05 8.54
CA GLY A 189 10.70 16.56 7.53
C GLY A 189 11.34 17.51 6.51
N GLU A 190 12.67 17.67 6.53
CA GLU A 190 13.39 18.50 5.57
C GLU A 190 13.46 17.82 4.20
N THR A 191 13.37 18.61 3.13
CA THR A 191 13.48 18.11 1.77
C THR A 191 14.89 17.58 1.51
N ILE A 192 14.99 16.32 1.07
CA ILE A 192 16.23 15.74 0.56
C ILE A 192 16.34 16.04 -0.94
N TRP A 193 15.26 15.76 -1.66
CA TRP A 193 15.14 16.12 -3.07
C TRP A 193 13.67 16.32 -3.44
N ASN A 194 13.43 17.11 -4.49
CA ASN A 194 12.15 17.17 -5.19
C ASN A 194 12.37 16.82 -6.67
N CYS A 195 11.39 16.17 -7.25
CA CYS A 195 11.29 15.89 -8.67
C CYS A 195 10.13 16.70 -9.22
N THR A 196 10.38 17.55 -10.22
CA THR A 196 9.33 18.32 -10.91
C THR A 196 8.40 17.43 -11.72
N GLY A 197 8.84 16.21 -12.06
CA GLY A 197 8.08 15.27 -12.87
C GLY A 197 7.58 15.93 -14.15
N LEU A 198 6.28 15.80 -14.40
CA LEU A 198 5.56 16.54 -15.44
C LEU A 198 4.63 17.62 -14.87
N GLY A 199 4.72 17.91 -13.56
CA GLY A 199 3.86 18.88 -12.87
C GLY A 199 2.38 18.49 -12.83
N GLU A 200 2.09 17.19 -12.88
CA GLU A 200 0.74 16.64 -12.88
C GLU A 200 0.17 16.45 -11.47
N LEU A 201 -1.15 16.44 -11.33
CA LEU A 201 -1.79 16.19 -10.04
C LEU A 201 -1.41 14.82 -9.46
N SER A 202 -1.46 14.72 -8.13
CA SER A 202 -1.37 13.44 -7.42
C SER A 202 -2.53 12.53 -7.81
N ALA A 203 -2.29 11.23 -7.83
CA ALA A 203 -3.22 10.27 -8.40
C ALA A 203 -3.54 9.07 -7.50
N TYR A 204 -3.60 9.29 -6.18
CA TYR A 204 -4.11 8.31 -5.20
C TYR A 204 -3.25 7.04 -5.05
N CYS A 205 -2.02 7.06 -5.59
CA CYS A 205 -1.12 5.91 -5.65
C CYS A 205 -0.16 5.88 -4.47
N THR A 206 -0.03 4.72 -3.82
CA THR A 206 1.15 4.46 -2.97
C THR A 206 2.32 4.02 -3.85
N PRO A 207 3.48 4.72 -3.85
CA PRO A 207 4.62 4.39 -4.70
C PRO A 207 5.18 2.98 -4.46
N LEU A 208 5.77 2.41 -5.51
CA LEU A 208 6.56 1.19 -5.47
C LEU A 208 8.05 1.54 -5.41
N LEU A 209 8.80 0.93 -4.49
CA LEU A 209 10.26 1.00 -4.48
C LEU A 209 10.86 -0.31 -4.98
N ILE A 210 11.58 -0.24 -6.10
CA ILE A 210 12.24 -1.38 -6.73
C ILE A 210 13.74 -1.30 -6.43
N GLN A 211 14.28 -2.37 -5.83
CA GLN A 211 15.71 -2.52 -5.66
C GLN A 211 16.31 -3.19 -6.89
N LEU A 212 17.09 -2.45 -7.66
CA LEU A 212 17.90 -2.97 -8.77
C LEU A 212 19.37 -3.07 -8.32
N PRO A 213 20.21 -3.88 -9.00
CA PRO A 213 21.64 -3.91 -8.72
C PRO A 213 22.31 -2.53 -8.86
N ALA A 214 21.84 -1.71 -9.81
CA ALA A 214 22.42 -0.40 -10.09
C ALA A 214 21.86 0.74 -9.22
N ARG A 215 20.61 0.64 -8.74
CA ARG A 215 19.93 1.73 -8.00
C ARG A 215 18.68 1.27 -7.26
N GLN A 216 18.15 2.17 -6.43
CA GLN A 216 16.75 2.13 -6.01
C GLN A 216 15.91 2.98 -6.95
N LEU A 217 14.85 2.40 -7.50
CA LEU A 217 13.93 3.05 -8.42
C LEU A 217 12.56 3.23 -7.73
N LEU A 218 12.15 4.47 -7.59
CA LEU A 218 10.81 4.83 -7.13
C LEU A 218 9.89 4.92 -8.34
N VAL A 219 8.78 4.17 -8.32
CA VAL A 219 7.76 4.19 -9.37
C VAL A 219 6.44 4.64 -8.77
N THR A 220 5.82 5.67 -9.35
CA THR A 220 4.51 6.17 -8.91
C THR A 220 3.69 6.67 -10.08
N HIS A 221 2.38 6.78 -9.87
CA HIS A 221 1.47 7.42 -10.82
C HIS A 221 1.25 8.89 -10.46
N THR A 222 1.19 9.72 -11.49
CA THR A 222 0.56 11.04 -11.49
C THR A 222 -0.66 11.01 -12.41
N ALA A 223 -1.40 12.12 -12.52
CA ALA A 223 -2.70 12.18 -13.18
C ALA A 223 -2.78 11.46 -14.55
N SER A 224 -1.74 11.55 -15.38
CA SER A 224 -1.72 10.93 -16.71
C SER A 224 -0.48 10.10 -17.02
N HIS A 225 0.48 9.98 -16.09
CA HIS A 225 1.75 9.30 -16.34
C HIS A 225 2.18 8.40 -15.17
N VAL A 226 2.96 7.39 -15.52
CA VAL A 226 3.81 6.67 -14.57
C VAL A 226 5.20 7.25 -14.63
N LEU A 227 5.79 7.54 -13.47
CA LEU A 227 7.12 8.11 -13.35
C LEU A 227 8.08 7.07 -12.78
N GLY A 228 9.27 6.96 -13.37
CA GLY A 228 10.40 6.22 -12.80
C GLY A 228 11.49 7.19 -12.36
N ILE A 229 11.76 7.20 -11.06
CA ILE A 229 12.63 8.20 -10.42
C ILE A 229 13.75 7.46 -9.68
N ASP A 230 14.98 7.94 -9.84
CA ASP A 230 16.09 7.49 -9.01
C ASP A 230 15.83 7.90 -7.56
N ALA A 231 15.57 6.93 -6.68
CA ALA A 231 15.12 7.21 -5.30
C ALA A 231 16.21 7.88 -4.44
N THR A 232 17.47 7.81 -4.87
CA THR A 232 18.58 8.44 -4.16
C THR A 232 18.68 9.92 -4.50
N THR A 233 18.55 10.26 -5.78
CA THR A 233 18.85 11.60 -6.30
C THR A 233 17.62 12.44 -6.64
N GLY A 234 16.43 11.82 -6.78
CA GLY A 234 15.22 12.48 -7.25
C GLY A 234 15.19 12.73 -8.76
N LYS A 235 16.20 12.26 -9.51
CA LYS A 235 16.23 12.41 -10.95
C LYS A 235 15.16 11.52 -11.60
N MET A 236 14.22 12.13 -12.33
CA MET A 236 13.33 11.39 -13.22
C MET A 236 14.16 10.73 -14.33
N LEU A 237 14.08 9.41 -14.41
CA LEU A 237 14.81 8.61 -15.40
C LEU A 237 13.96 8.40 -16.66
N TRP A 238 12.67 8.15 -16.46
CA TRP A 238 11.70 7.96 -17.52
C TRP A 238 10.29 8.32 -17.04
N ASN A 239 9.40 8.52 -17.99
CA ASN A 239 7.96 8.58 -17.79
C ASN A 239 7.27 7.72 -18.85
N PHE A 240 6.05 7.28 -18.57
CA PHE A 240 5.23 6.51 -19.48
C PHE A 240 3.78 7.02 -19.41
N ALA A 241 3.20 7.40 -20.54
CA ALA A 241 1.82 7.89 -20.59
C ALA A 241 0.83 6.76 -20.24
N HIS A 242 0.01 7.00 -19.22
CA HIS A 242 -1.05 6.12 -18.75
C HIS A 242 -2.27 6.97 -18.37
N PRO A 243 -2.93 7.62 -19.35
CA PRO A 243 -4.02 8.55 -19.08
C PRO A 243 -5.23 7.83 -18.49
N ASN A 244 -5.88 8.47 -17.52
CA ASN A 244 -7.13 7.99 -16.93
C ASN A 244 -8.14 9.14 -16.93
N GLU A 245 -9.37 8.87 -17.38
CA GLU A 245 -10.43 9.88 -17.50
C GLU A 245 -10.63 10.69 -16.20
N TRP A 246 -10.43 10.04 -15.06
CA TRP A 246 -10.66 10.62 -13.74
C TRP A 246 -9.37 10.98 -13.01
N ALA A 247 -8.20 10.77 -13.62
CA ALA A 247 -6.89 10.88 -12.98
C ALA A 247 -6.77 10.02 -11.69
N VAL A 248 -7.47 8.88 -11.65
CA VAL A 248 -7.48 7.98 -10.48
C VAL A 248 -6.63 6.75 -10.75
N HIS A 249 -5.48 6.66 -10.06
CA HIS A 249 -4.51 5.57 -10.19
C HIS A 249 -4.21 4.91 -8.82
N PRO A 250 -5.19 4.29 -8.15
CA PRO A 250 -5.06 3.85 -6.76
C PRO A 250 -4.37 2.48 -6.61
N ASN A 251 -3.81 1.95 -7.71
CA ASN A 251 -3.12 0.68 -7.72
C ASN A 251 -1.60 0.90 -7.72
N THR A 252 -0.93 0.39 -6.70
CA THR A 252 0.53 0.27 -6.73
C THR A 252 0.94 -0.64 -7.90
N PRO A 253 1.90 -0.22 -8.76
CA PRO A 253 2.43 -1.07 -9.81
C PRO A 253 2.95 -2.41 -9.29
N ILE A 254 2.99 -3.42 -10.15
CA ILE A 254 3.53 -4.75 -9.82
C ILE A 254 4.86 -4.93 -10.55
N TYR A 255 5.93 -5.26 -9.82
CA TYR A 255 7.23 -5.55 -10.41
C TYR A 255 7.62 -7.02 -10.22
N HIS A 256 8.05 -7.66 -11.29
CA HIS A 256 8.62 -9.00 -11.25
C HIS A 256 9.57 -9.23 -12.43
N ASP A 257 10.80 -9.69 -12.13
CA ASP A 257 11.81 -10.12 -13.11
C ASP A 257 11.98 -9.15 -14.31
N GLY A 258 12.24 -7.87 -14.01
CA GLY A 258 12.42 -6.83 -15.03
C GLY A 258 11.14 -6.36 -15.72
N GLY A 259 9.98 -6.98 -15.46
CA GLY A 259 8.69 -6.48 -15.90
C GLY A 259 8.00 -5.62 -14.83
N LEU A 260 7.34 -4.55 -15.28
CA LEU A 260 6.57 -3.62 -14.47
C LEU A 260 5.15 -3.52 -15.04
N PHE A 261 4.14 -3.97 -14.31
CA PHE A 261 2.75 -3.87 -14.71
C PHE A 261 2.07 -2.69 -14.01
N VAL A 262 1.52 -1.78 -14.81
CA VAL A 262 0.83 -0.55 -14.40
C VAL A 262 -0.61 -0.65 -14.87
N PHE A 263 -1.57 -0.27 -14.03
CA PHE A 263 -2.98 -0.51 -14.34
C PHE A 263 -3.92 0.38 -13.52
N SER A 264 -4.99 0.81 -14.16
CA SER A 264 -6.03 1.65 -13.56
C SER A 264 -7.41 1.35 -14.16
N GLY A 265 -8.45 1.78 -13.44
CA GLY A 265 -9.84 1.52 -13.80
C GLY A 265 -10.36 2.38 -14.94
N TRP A 266 -11.69 2.45 -15.03
CA TRP A 266 -12.39 3.32 -15.99
C TRP A 266 -11.98 3.08 -17.44
N GLY A 267 -11.76 1.82 -17.81
CA GLY A 267 -11.40 1.42 -19.17
C GLY A 267 -9.95 1.68 -19.59
N GLN A 268 -9.09 2.22 -18.73
CA GLN A 268 -7.69 2.40 -19.08
C GLN A 268 -6.97 1.05 -19.22
N GLY A 269 -7.28 0.10 -18.33
CA GLY A 269 -6.71 -1.24 -18.36
C GLY A 269 -5.31 -1.26 -17.75
N GLY A 270 -4.47 -2.18 -18.22
CA GLY A 270 -3.08 -2.26 -17.80
C GLY A 270 -2.10 -2.48 -18.93
N GLU A 271 -0.87 -2.02 -18.71
CA GLU A 271 0.27 -2.27 -19.58
C GLU A 271 1.41 -2.92 -18.78
N LYS A 272 2.06 -3.89 -19.39
CA LYS A 272 3.35 -4.39 -18.90
C LYS A 272 4.47 -3.69 -19.64
N LEU A 273 5.34 -3.06 -18.87
CA LEU A 273 6.54 -2.39 -19.32
C LEU A 273 7.74 -3.28 -19.00
N LYS A 274 8.67 -3.39 -19.94
CA LYS A 274 10.00 -3.95 -19.71
C LYS A 274 10.92 -2.85 -19.21
N LEU A 275 11.48 -3.04 -18.04
CA LEU A 275 12.45 -2.14 -17.42
C LEU A 275 13.86 -2.55 -17.87
N SER A 276 14.71 -1.57 -18.22
CA SER A 276 16.14 -1.84 -18.43
C SER A 276 16.80 -2.32 -17.13
N ALA A 277 17.87 -3.12 -17.22
CA ALA A 277 18.52 -3.71 -16.05
C ALA A 277 19.02 -2.67 -15.02
N ASP A 278 19.38 -1.48 -15.50
CA ASP A 278 19.80 -0.35 -14.68
C ASP A 278 18.63 0.56 -14.26
N GLY A 279 17.40 0.30 -14.71
CA GLY A 279 16.19 1.06 -14.40
C GLY A 279 16.06 2.42 -15.11
N SER A 280 16.94 2.74 -16.06
CA SER A 280 16.98 4.05 -16.72
C SER A 280 15.95 4.23 -17.85
N SER A 281 15.29 3.16 -18.30
CA SER A 281 14.30 3.24 -19.38
C SER A 281 13.26 2.13 -19.29
N VAL A 282 12.13 2.35 -19.96
CA VAL A 282 11.05 1.36 -20.11
C VAL A 282 10.59 1.25 -21.56
N THR A 283 10.14 0.06 -21.95
CA THR A 283 9.43 -0.17 -23.23
C THR A 283 8.18 -0.99 -22.98
N LYS A 284 7.06 -0.66 -23.62
CA LYS A 284 5.83 -1.47 -23.50
C LYS A 284 6.03 -2.85 -24.17
N GLU A 285 5.73 -3.93 -23.44
CA GLU A 285 5.72 -5.30 -23.99
C GLU A 285 4.33 -5.67 -24.51
N TRP A 286 3.30 -5.47 -23.68
CA TRP A 286 1.92 -5.76 -24.03
C TRP A 286 0.96 -4.89 -23.21
N GLU A 287 -0.31 -4.87 -23.63
CA GLU A 287 -1.40 -4.19 -22.93
C GLU A 287 -2.65 -5.07 -22.89
N ILE A 288 -3.52 -4.80 -21.92
CA ILE A 288 -4.81 -5.45 -21.77
C ILE A 288 -5.85 -4.47 -21.24
N LYS A 289 -6.96 -4.32 -21.97
CA LYS A 289 -8.03 -3.37 -21.61
C LYS A 289 -9.02 -3.94 -20.60
N SER A 290 -9.16 -5.26 -20.51
CA SER A 290 -10.15 -5.90 -19.63
C SER A 290 -9.75 -5.89 -18.14
N LEU A 291 -8.45 -5.88 -17.81
CA LEU A 291 -7.98 -5.74 -16.43
C LEU A 291 -7.87 -4.25 -16.05
N ASP A 292 -9.00 -3.57 -16.08
CA ASP A 292 -9.15 -2.17 -15.67
C ASP A 292 -9.52 -2.09 -14.18
N ASN A 293 -8.60 -2.48 -13.29
CA ASN A 293 -8.88 -2.50 -11.86
C ASN A 293 -9.13 -1.08 -11.32
N ARG A 294 -10.34 -0.81 -10.82
CA ARG A 294 -10.70 0.50 -10.25
C ARG A 294 -9.91 0.86 -9.01
N GLN A 295 -9.84 -0.08 -8.08
CA GLN A 295 -9.21 0.02 -6.77
C GLN A 295 -9.20 -1.39 -6.16
N GLY A 296 -8.23 -1.67 -5.29
CA GLY A 296 -8.07 -2.99 -4.69
C GLY A 296 -6.85 -3.76 -5.21
N GLY A 297 -6.22 -3.27 -6.27
CA GLY A 297 -5.00 -3.84 -6.83
C GLY A 297 -5.19 -5.23 -7.41
N ALA A 298 -4.05 -5.84 -7.73
CA ALA A 298 -3.94 -7.21 -8.21
C ALA A 298 -2.74 -7.87 -7.51
N VAL A 299 -2.64 -9.19 -7.62
CA VAL A 299 -1.50 -9.96 -7.11
C VAL A 299 -0.85 -10.71 -8.26
N PHE A 300 0.48 -10.74 -8.28
CA PHE A 300 1.23 -11.59 -9.19
C PHE A 300 1.64 -12.87 -8.47
N PHE A 301 1.27 -14.02 -9.01
CA PHE A 301 1.57 -15.32 -8.40
C PHE A 301 1.81 -16.38 -9.49
N ASP A 302 2.87 -17.17 -9.35
CA ASP A 302 3.24 -18.28 -10.25
C ASP A 302 3.12 -17.97 -11.76
N GLY A 303 3.52 -16.75 -12.17
CA GLY A 303 3.52 -16.33 -13.58
C GLY A 303 2.22 -15.69 -14.08
N PHE A 304 1.26 -15.44 -13.19
CA PHE A 304 -0.04 -14.86 -13.55
C PHE A 304 -0.39 -13.65 -12.67
N ILE A 305 -1.13 -12.71 -13.23
CA ILE A 305 -1.77 -11.61 -12.50
C ILE A 305 -3.21 -12.00 -12.20
N TYR A 306 -3.63 -11.86 -10.95
CA TYR A 306 -5.00 -12.08 -10.50
C TYR A 306 -5.59 -10.80 -9.90
N GLY A 307 -6.75 -10.40 -10.38
CA GLY A 307 -7.45 -9.22 -9.89
C GLY A 307 -8.81 -9.04 -10.57
N SER A 308 -9.57 -8.03 -10.16
CA SER A 308 -10.86 -7.72 -10.79
C SER A 308 -10.79 -6.51 -11.73
N GLY A 309 -11.58 -6.52 -12.80
CA GLY A 309 -11.81 -5.36 -13.68
C GLY A 309 -13.07 -4.57 -13.28
N ASP A 310 -13.10 -3.29 -13.63
CA ASP A 310 -14.20 -2.36 -13.35
C ASP A 310 -15.34 -2.49 -14.37
N ASN A 311 -15.04 -2.31 -15.66
CA ASN A 311 -16.04 -2.34 -16.73
C ASN A 311 -16.69 -3.72 -16.86
N GLY A 312 -15.88 -4.78 -16.85
CA GLY A 312 -16.35 -6.17 -16.93
C GLY A 312 -16.96 -6.68 -15.63
N ARG A 313 -16.77 -5.97 -14.50
CA ARG A 313 -17.16 -6.40 -13.14
C ARG A 313 -16.79 -7.85 -12.85
N SER A 314 -15.62 -8.27 -13.32
CA SER A 314 -15.20 -9.67 -13.33
C SER A 314 -13.82 -9.84 -12.72
N TRP A 315 -13.60 -11.00 -12.11
CA TRP A 315 -12.29 -11.47 -11.66
C TRP A 315 -11.58 -12.18 -12.80
N GLN A 316 -10.31 -11.87 -12.99
CA GLN A 316 -9.54 -12.24 -14.17
C GLN A 316 -8.19 -12.83 -13.76
N CYS A 317 -7.64 -13.64 -14.66
CA CYS A 317 -6.27 -14.13 -14.61
C CYS A 317 -5.58 -13.80 -15.93
N ILE A 318 -4.45 -13.10 -15.86
CA ILE A 318 -3.67 -12.67 -17.02
C ILE A 318 -2.31 -13.36 -16.98
N ASP A 319 -1.89 -13.94 -18.10
CA ASP A 319 -0.53 -14.48 -18.24
C ASP A 319 0.49 -13.34 -18.27
N TRP A 320 1.45 -13.37 -17.34
CA TRP A 320 2.46 -12.31 -17.19
C TRP A 320 3.37 -12.17 -18.41
N LYS A 321 3.62 -13.27 -19.12
CA LYS A 321 4.54 -13.30 -20.25
C LYS A 321 3.85 -12.76 -21.50
N THR A 322 2.62 -13.16 -21.76
CA THR A 322 1.94 -12.89 -23.04
C THR A 322 0.89 -11.78 -22.97
N GLY A 323 0.38 -11.45 -21.79
CA GLY A 323 -0.78 -10.57 -21.63
C GLY A 323 -2.12 -11.24 -21.95
N GLU A 324 -2.12 -12.56 -22.19
CA GLU A 324 -3.34 -13.32 -22.51
C GLU A 324 -4.25 -13.44 -21.27
N GLN A 325 -5.52 -13.07 -21.40
CA GLN A 325 -6.53 -13.35 -20.38
C GLN A 325 -6.89 -14.84 -20.38
N LYS A 326 -6.47 -15.58 -19.35
CA LYS A 326 -6.71 -17.02 -19.21
C LYS A 326 -8.16 -17.32 -18.78
N TYR A 327 -8.73 -16.47 -17.94
CA TYR A 327 -10.16 -16.52 -17.63
C TYR A 327 -10.71 -15.15 -17.21
N SER A 328 -12.04 -15.05 -17.21
CA SER A 328 -12.83 -13.97 -16.61
C SER A 328 -14.09 -14.59 -15.97
N SER A 329 -14.41 -14.20 -14.73
CA SER A 329 -15.58 -14.71 -13.98
C SER A 329 -16.33 -13.58 -13.28
N THR A 330 -17.66 -13.61 -13.37
CA THR A 330 -18.58 -12.66 -12.72
C THR A 330 -19.29 -13.26 -11.49
N GLU A 331 -18.84 -14.42 -11.00
CA GLU A 331 -19.42 -15.15 -9.86
C GLU A 331 -19.38 -14.38 -8.53
N VAL A 332 -18.45 -13.44 -8.41
CA VAL A 332 -18.26 -12.53 -7.28
C VAL A 332 -18.08 -11.10 -7.81
N GLY A 333 -18.54 -10.12 -7.05
CA GLY A 333 -18.34 -8.71 -7.39
C GLY A 333 -16.86 -8.33 -7.44
N LYS A 334 -16.53 -7.29 -8.22
CA LYS A 334 -15.18 -6.69 -8.24
C LYS A 334 -14.75 -6.22 -6.84
N GLY A 335 -13.44 -6.16 -6.60
CA GLY A 335 -12.90 -5.62 -5.36
C GLY A 335 -11.41 -5.92 -5.16
N VAL A 336 -11.02 -6.02 -3.89
CA VAL A 336 -9.62 -6.12 -3.48
C VAL A 336 -9.10 -7.54 -3.61
N ALA A 337 -7.94 -7.71 -4.26
CA ALA A 337 -7.22 -8.98 -4.35
C ALA A 337 -6.01 -9.00 -3.42
N ILE A 338 -5.90 -10.05 -2.61
CA ILE A 338 -4.68 -10.46 -1.90
C ILE A 338 -4.44 -11.96 -2.11
N ALA A 339 -3.26 -12.47 -1.75
CA ALA A 339 -2.98 -13.90 -1.80
C ALA A 339 -2.28 -14.41 -0.55
N ALA A 340 -2.50 -15.68 -0.22
CA ALA A 340 -1.74 -16.40 0.79
C ALA A 340 -1.57 -17.87 0.38
N ASN A 341 -0.34 -18.41 0.45
CA ASN A 341 -0.04 -19.83 0.19
C ASN A 341 -0.72 -20.41 -1.08
N LYS A 342 -0.60 -19.70 -2.22
CA LYS A 342 -1.23 -20.06 -3.51
C LYS A 342 -2.78 -19.95 -3.55
N LYS A 343 -3.41 -19.40 -2.52
CA LYS A 343 -4.83 -19.08 -2.50
C LYS A 343 -5.02 -17.60 -2.79
N LEU A 344 -5.93 -17.30 -3.70
CA LEU A 344 -6.46 -15.96 -3.91
C LEU A 344 -7.51 -15.72 -2.82
N ILE A 345 -7.41 -14.60 -2.11
CA ILE A 345 -8.43 -14.13 -1.18
C ILE A 345 -8.94 -12.79 -1.72
N GLY A 346 -10.25 -12.72 -1.97
CA GLY A 346 -10.88 -11.54 -2.55
C GLY A 346 -11.95 -10.96 -1.64
N TYR A 347 -12.03 -9.64 -1.62
CA TYR A 347 -13.04 -8.88 -0.88
C TYR A 347 -13.75 -7.92 -1.82
N SER A 348 -15.02 -8.22 -2.14
CA SER A 348 -15.78 -7.48 -3.14
C SER A 348 -16.40 -6.20 -2.58
N GLU A 349 -16.69 -5.26 -3.47
CA GLU A 349 -17.45 -4.04 -3.16
C GLU A 349 -18.91 -4.34 -2.70
N LYS A 350 -19.37 -5.59 -2.84
CA LYS A 350 -20.67 -6.08 -2.33
C LYS A 350 -20.56 -6.76 -0.95
N GLY A 351 -19.37 -6.75 -0.36
CA GLY A 351 -19.07 -7.38 0.94
C GLY A 351 -18.83 -8.88 0.86
N GLU A 352 -18.69 -9.46 -0.33
CA GLU A 352 -18.36 -10.88 -0.47
C GLU A 352 -16.88 -11.08 -0.13
N LEU A 353 -16.60 -11.94 0.85
CA LEU A 353 -15.25 -12.38 1.17
C LEU A 353 -15.12 -13.82 0.70
N PHE A 354 -14.14 -14.11 -0.16
CA PHE A 354 -13.96 -15.45 -0.72
C PHE A 354 -12.50 -15.88 -0.73
N MET A 355 -12.31 -17.20 -0.79
CA MET A 355 -11.03 -17.86 -1.03
C MET A 355 -11.16 -18.76 -2.25
N ALA A 356 -10.19 -18.68 -3.14
CA ALA A 356 -10.12 -19.45 -4.37
C ALA A 356 -8.69 -19.97 -4.62
N ASP A 357 -8.55 -20.99 -5.45
CA ASP A 357 -7.24 -21.35 -5.98
C ASP A 357 -6.73 -20.26 -6.92
N ALA A 358 -5.46 -19.84 -6.76
CA ALA A 358 -4.78 -19.05 -7.77
C ALA A 358 -4.39 -19.96 -8.95
N ASN A 359 -5.36 -20.25 -9.83
CA ASN A 359 -5.22 -21.23 -10.91
C ASN A 359 -5.63 -20.62 -12.25
N PRO A 360 -4.77 -20.66 -13.30
CA PRO A 360 -5.09 -20.04 -14.59
C PRO A 360 -6.23 -20.71 -15.37
N SER A 361 -6.68 -21.91 -14.98
CA SER A 361 -7.80 -22.60 -15.65
C SER A 361 -9.18 -22.03 -15.32
N GLY A 362 -9.31 -21.20 -14.28
CA GLY A 362 -10.58 -20.61 -13.88
C GLY A 362 -10.61 -20.18 -12.41
N LEU A 363 -11.56 -19.31 -12.07
CA LEU A 363 -11.82 -18.93 -10.68
C LEU A 363 -12.53 -20.08 -9.95
N LYS A 364 -11.79 -20.85 -9.17
CA LYS A 364 -12.33 -21.96 -8.37
C LYS A 364 -12.52 -21.51 -6.93
N ILE A 365 -13.71 -21.02 -6.60
CA ILE A 365 -14.05 -20.59 -5.25
C ILE A 365 -14.21 -21.81 -4.33
N MET A 366 -13.41 -21.85 -3.27
CA MET A 366 -13.45 -22.90 -2.26
C MET A 366 -14.30 -22.50 -1.06
N SER A 367 -14.35 -21.21 -0.75
CA SER A 367 -15.09 -20.68 0.38
C SER A 367 -15.55 -19.27 0.07
N LYS A 368 -16.76 -18.93 0.53
CA LYS A 368 -17.36 -17.61 0.32
C LYS A 368 -18.28 -17.31 1.51
N THR A 369 -18.17 -16.10 2.05
CA THR A 369 -19.06 -15.56 3.06
C THR A 369 -19.35 -14.08 2.76
N LYS A 370 -20.17 -13.44 3.58
CA LYS A 370 -20.45 -12.02 3.49
C LYS A 370 -20.03 -11.29 4.76
N VAL A 371 -19.26 -10.22 4.61
CA VAL A 371 -18.92 -9.31 5.70
C VAL A 371 -20.17 -8.51 6.06
N ALA A 372 -20.83 -8.91 7.15
CA ALA A 372 -22.12 -8.33 7.58
C ALA A 372 -21.99 -7.15 8.55
N LEU A 373 -20.83 -7.00 9.19
CA LEU A 373 -20.56 -5.93 10.16
C LEU A 373 -19.96 -4.71 9.47
N GLY A 374 -20.19 -3.52 10.01
CA GLY A 374 -19.60 -2.27 9.56
C GLY A 374 -20.57 -1.37 8.82
N SER A 375 -20.03 -0.36 8.14
CA SER A 375 -20.80 0.67 7.46
C SER A 375 -20.15 1.08 6.14
N GLU A 376 -20.94 1.72 5.26
CA GLU A 376 -20.46 2.35 4.03
C GLU A 376 -19.88 1.36 3.00
N GLN A 377 -18.77 1.72 2.34
CA GLN A 377 -18.23 0.97 1.22
C GLN A 377 -17.19 -0.06 1.65
N HIS A 378 -17.21 -1.23 1.01
CA HIS A 378 -16.27 -2.33 1.20
C HIS A 378 -14.95 -2.11 0.42
N TRP A 379 -14.26 -0.99 0.68
CA TRP A 379 -13.07 -0.58 -0.10
C TRP A 379 -11.73 -0.81 0.62
N ALA A 380 -11.75 -1.09 1.93
CA ALA A 380 -10.52 -1.29 2.68
C ALA A 380 -9.80 -2.57 2.24
N HIS A 381 -8.48 -2.52 2.16
CA HIS A 381 -7.70 -3.69 1.77
C HIS A 381 -7.56 -4.66 2.96
N PRO A 382 -7.89 -5.95 2.79
CA PRO A 382 -7.61 -6.93 3.83
C PRO A 382 -6.11 -7.11 4.02
N VAL A 383 -5.72 -7.41 5.26
CA VAL A 383 -4.32 -7.68 5.64
C VAL A 383 -4.26 -8.99 6.39
N ILE A 384 -3.23 -9.79 6.13
CA ILE A 384 -2.99 -11.01 6.87
C ILE A 384 -1.77 -10.82 7.76
N HIS A 385 -1.93 -11.13 9.05
CA HIS A 385 -0.84 -11.11 10.02
C HIS A 385 -1.01 -12.26 11.00
N ASN A 386 0.06 -13.06 11.18
CA ASN A 386 0.09 -14.22 12.08
C ASN A 386 -1.12 -15.16 11.93
N GLY A 387 -1.48 -15.49 10.69
CA GLY A 387 -2.58 -16.42 10.41
C GLY A 387 -3.99 -15.89 10.73
N ILE A 388 -4.12 -14.58 10.93
CA ILE A 388 -5.38 -13.87 11.10
C ILE A 388 -5.59 -12.94 9.90
N LEU A 389 -6.78 -12.99 9.32
CA LEU A 389 -7.21 -12.09 8.26
C LEU A 389 -7.97 -10.91 8.89
N TYR A 390 -7.45 -9.71 8.67
CA TYR A 390 -8.04 -8.48 9.16
C TYR A 390 -8.78 -7.79 8.03
N VAL A 391 -10.07 -7.53 8.24
CA VAL A 391 -10.93 -6.84 7.28
C VAL A 391 -11.54 -5.63 7.96
N ARG A 392 -11.32 -4.46 7.37
CA ARG A 392 -12.06 -3.25 7.76
C ARG A 392 -13.30 -3.08 6.88
N HIS A 393 -14.39 -2.65 7.49
CA HIS A 393 -15.59 -2.17 6.79
C HIS A 393 -16.11 -0.91 7.50
N GLY A 394 -15.79 0.27 6.97
CA GLY A 394 -16.16 1.54 7.58
C GLY A 394 -15.64 1.65 9.02
N ASN A 395 -16.57 1.65 9.98
CA ASN A 395 -16.29 1.83 11.41
C ASN A 395 -15.75 0.60 12.14
N VAL A 396 -15.75 -0.59 11.52
CA VAL A 396 -15.30 -1.83 12.19
C VAL A 396 -14.04 -2.42 11.58
N LEU A 397 -13.14 -2.89 12.43
CA LEU A 397 -12.09 -3.86 12.11
C LEU A 397 -12.49 -5.24 12.64
N ILE A 398 -12.41 -6.25 11.79
CA ILE A 398 -12.79 -7.63 12.07
C ILE A 398 -11.57 -8.52 11.92
N ALA A 399 -11.30 -9.34 12.93
CA ALA A 399 -10.22 -10.32 12.91
C ALA A 399 -10.79 -11.73 12.71
N TYR A 400 -10.47 -12.35 11.57
CA TYR A 400 -10.90 -13.69 11.21
C TYR A 400 -9.76 -14.70 11.38
N LYS A 401 -10.02 -15.81 12.06
CA LYS A 401 -9.09 -16.96 12.13
C LYS A 401 -9.08 -17.66 10.77
N ILE A 402 -7.92 -17.66 10.09
CA ILE A 402 -7.75 -18.33 8.79
C ILE A 402 -6.64 -19.39 8.79
N SER A 403 -6.07 -19.69 9.95
CA SER A 403 -5.04 -20.72 10.17
C SER A 403 -5.48 -21.71 11.24
N GLU A 404 -4.85 -22.88 11.31
CA GLU A 404 -5.14 -23.95 12.28
C GLU A 404 -4.79 -23.60 13.73
#